data_AF-A0AAV4U2M5-F1
#
_entry.id   AF-A0AAV4U2M5-F1
#
_cell.length_a   1.000
_cell.length_b   1.000
_cell.length_c   1.000
_cell.angle_alpha   90.00
_cell.angle_beta   90.00
_cell.angle_gamma   90.00
#
_symmetry.space_group_name_H-M   'P 1'
#
loop_
_entity.id
_entity.type
_entity.pdbx_description
1 polymer ?
#
loop_
_entity_poly.entity_id
_entity_poly.type
_entity_poly.pdbx_seq_one_letter_code
_entity_poly.pdbx_strand_id
1 'polypeptide(L)'
;MLYISGTASKLGRNNAYHHCTVLVNVDQTKLRQSLFRNLKGVESKATSSLRAEVMNLKLLCPDIDTIKVIEAVSNYYKQLHEVSIHTSFLKR
;
A
#
# COMPACT_ATOMS: atom_id res chain seq x y z
N MET A 1 17.45 -1.71 4.46
CA MET A 1 16.63 -1.56 3.24
C MET A 1 15.28 -1.00 3.67
N LEU A 2 14.81 0.09 3.06
CA LEU A 2 13.55 0.75 3.47
C LEU A 2 12.37 0.17 2.68
N TYR A 3 11.25 -0.07 3.35
CA TYR A 3 10.03 -0.60 2.73
C TYR A 3 9.16 0.54 2.19
N ILE A 4 8.66 0.37 0.96
CA ILE A 4 7.72 1.30 0.32
C ILE A 4 6.30 0.72 0.21
N SER A 5 6.13 -0.56 0.52
CA SER A 5 4.90 -1.33 0.34
C SER A 5 4.80 -2.42 1.39
N GLY A 6 3.57 -2.72 1.80
CA GLY A 6 3.21 -3.92 2.54
C GLY A 6 2.10 -4.68 1.80
N THR A 7 2.18 -6.00 1.78
CA THR A 7 1.26 -6.89 1.07
C THR A 7 0.49 -7.79 2.02
N ALA A 8 -0.71 -8.20 1.59
CA ALA A 8 -1.47 -9.27 2.21
C ALA A 8 -2.38 -9.91 1.16
N SER A 9 -2.88 -11.11 1.46
CA SER A 9 -3.74 -11.85 0.54
C SER A 9 -4.84 -12.58 1.29
N LYS A 10 -5.90 -12.90 0.55
CA LYS A 10 -6.97 -13.77 1.03
C LYS A 10 -7.40 -14.69 -0.10
N LEU A 11 -7.57 -15.96 0.25
CA LEU A 11 -8.16 -16.97 -0.60
C LEU A 11 -9.59 -17.23 -0.13
N GLY A 12 -10.54 -17.11 -1.05
CA GLY A 12 -11.91 -17.57 -0.89
C GLY A 12 -12.13 -18.89 -1.64
N ARG A 13 -13.35 -19.42 -1.58
CA ARG A 13 -13.68 -20.70 -2.24
C ARG A 13 -13.46 -20.65 -3.75
N ASN A 14 -13.88 -19.56 -4.40
CA ASN A 14 -13.85 -19.39 -5.87
C ASN A 14 -13.10 -18.12 -6.30
N ASN A 15 -12.41 -17.45 -5.38
CA ASN A 15 -11.70 -16.21 -5.68
C ASN A 15 -10.45 -16.09 -4.82
N ALA A 16 -9.52 -15.27 -5.30
CA ALA A 16 -8.32 -14.91 -4.58
C ALA A 16 -8.05 -13.44 -4.84
N TYR A 17 -7.53 -12.73 -3.84
CA TYR A 17 -6.97 -11.41 -4.06
C TYR A 17 -5.67 -11.24 -3.29
N HIS A 18 -4.72 -10.59 -3.96
CA HIS A 18 -3.55 -10.00 -3.36
C HIS A 18 -3.77 -8.50 -3.35
N HIS A 19 -3.62 -7.87 -2.20
CA HIS A 19 -3.68 -6.43 -2.06
C HIS A 19 -2.38 -5.92 -1.45
N CYS A 20 -2.02 -4.70 -1.80
CA CYS A 20 -0.85 -4.05 -1.26
C CYS A 20 -1.12 -2.57 -1.01
N THR A 21 -0.22 -1.96 -0.25
CA THR A 21 -0.13 -0.52 -0.06
C THR A 21 1.09 0.01 -0.80
N VAL A 22 1.09 1.30 -1.17
CA VAL A 22 2.29 1.97 -1.70
C VAL A 22 2.41 3.33 -1.00
N LEU A 23 3.54 3.57 -0.35
CA LEU A 23 3.83 4.82 0.34
C LEU A 23 4.31 5.86 -0.67
N VAL A 24 3.39 6.65 -1.22
CA VAL A 24 3.72 7.66 -2.22
C VAL A 24 4.27 8.94 -1.55
N ASN A 25 3.46 9.56 -0.71
CA ASN A 25 3.79 10.78 0.04
C ASN A 25 2.99 10.86 1.35
N VAL A 26 3.10 9.82 2.18
CA VAL A 26 2.36 9.69 3.44
C VAL A 26 3.03 10.51 4.54
N ASP A 27 2.24 11.11 5.42
CA ASP A 27 2.72 11.68 6.70
C ASP A 27 3.21 10.55 7.61
N GLN A 28 4.53 10.35 7.64
CA GLN A 28 5.15 9.27 8.39
C GLN A 28 5.05 9.47 9.90
N THR A 29 4.92 10.71 10.38
CA THR A 29 4.72 11.01 11.80
C THR A 29 3.36 10.50 12.24
N LYS A 30 2.29 10.85 11.52
CA LYS A 30 0.94 10.34 11.78
C LYS A 30 0.86 8.83 11.63
N LEU A 31 1.52 8.26 10.62
CA LEU A 31 1.59 6.80 10.44
C LEU A 31 2.21 6.12 11.66
N ARG A 32 3.36 6.60 12.14
CA ARG A 32 4.04 6.06 13.32
C ARG A 32 3.19 6.19 14.57
N GLN A 33 2.55 7.33 14.79
CA GLN A 33 1.66 7.58 15.92
C GLN A 33 0.45 6.63 15.91
N SER A 34 -0.22 6.47 14.77
CA SER A 34 -1.38 5.57 14.64
C SER A 34 -1.03 4.09 14.81
N LEU A 35 0.21 3.71 14.48
CA LEU A 35 0.68 2.34 14.63
C LEU A 35 1.32 2.05 16.00
N PHE A 36 1.59 3.09 16.80
CA PHE A 36 2.06 2.95 18.16
C PHE A 36 0.91 2.50 19.06
N ARG A 37 1.10 1.41 19.80
CA ARG A 37 0.09 0.90 20.75
C ARG A 37 0.76 0.73 22.11
N ASN A 38 0.15 1.29 23.15
CA ASN A 38 0.52 0.98 24.52
C ASN A 38 -0.28 -0.24 24.98
N LEU A 39 0.32 -1.44 24.87
CA LEU A 39 -0.34 -2.72 25.13
C LEU A 39 -0.11 -3.24 26.56
N LYS A 40 0.17 -2.36 27.53
CA LYS A 40 0.38 -2.79 28.92
C LYS A 40 -0.85 -3.56 29.42
N GLY A 41 -0.63 -4.80 29.86
CA GLY A 41 -1.67 -5.68 30.40
C GLY A 41 -2.57 -6.37 29.36
N VAL A 42 -2.26 -6.28 28.05
CA VAL A 42 -3.01 -6.99 27.01
C VAL A 42 -2.29 -8.28 26.64
N GLU A 43 -2.91 -9.41 26.94
CA GLU A 43 -2.49 -10.72 26.43
C GLU A 43 -3.28 -11.07 25.16
N SER A 44 -2.59 -11.52 24.11
CA SER A 44 -3.22 -11.86 22.84
C SER A 44 -2.50 -13.01 22.15
N LYS A 45 -3.27 -13.87 21.48
CA LYS A 45 -2.77 -14.91 20.57
C LYS A 45 -2.76 -14.46 19.10
N ALA A 46 -3.10 -13.19 18.84
CA ALA A 46 -3.14 -12.67 17.49
C ALA A 46 -1.73 -12.57 16.89
N THR A 47 -1.63 -12.70 15.56
CA THR A 47 -0.38 -12.51 14.84
C THR A 47 0.13 -11.08 15.02
N SER A 48 1.37 -10.94 15.51
CA SER A 48 2.01 -9.66 15.68
C SER A 48 2.42 -9.05 14.34
N SER A 49 2.37 -7.72 14.25
CA SER A 49 2.89 -7.01 13.07
C SER A 49 4.42 -7.01 13.09
N LEU A 50 5.05 -7.34 11.95
CA LEU A 50 6.48 -7.12 11.76
C LEU A 50 6.74 -5.62 11.57
N ARG A 51 7.59 -5.04 12.42
CA ARG A 51 8.00 -3.63 12.30
C ARG A 51 9.09 -3.49 11.25
N ALA A 52 8.98 -2.44 10.44
CA ALA A 52 9.92 -2.16 9.37
C ALA A 52 10.15 -0.64 9.27
N GLU A 53 11.35 -0.27 8.87
CA GLU A 53 11.63 1.10 8.44
C GLU A 53 11.03 1.34 7.06
N VAL A 54 10.39 2.49 6.87
CA VAL A 54 9.64 2.80 5.66
C VAL A 54 10.13 4.08 4.99
N MET A 55 9.90 4.20 3.69
CA MET A 55 10.15 5.43 2.94
C MET A 55 8.99 5.75 2.00
N ASN A 56 8.84 7.03 1.67
CA ASN A 56 7.94 7.48 0.61
C ASN A 56 8.66 7.43 -0.74
N LEU A 57 7.95 7.05 -1.80
CA LEU A 57 8.45 7.13 -3.18
C LEU A 57 8.85 8.56 -3.56
N LYS A 58 8.16 9.57 -3.01
CA LYS A 58 8.47 10.99 -3.24
C LYS A 58 9.90 11.38 -2.84
N LEU A 59 10.56 10.61 -1.97
CA LEU A 59 11.97 10.83 -1.65
C LEU A 59 12.90 10.51 -2.83
N LEU A 60 12.55 9.51 -3.65
CA LEU A 60 13.34 9.06 -4.80
C LEU A 60 12.90 9.73 -6.11
N CYS A 61 11.62 10.08 -6.22
CA CYS A 61 11.03 10.75 -7.36
C CYS A 61 10.18 11.93 -6.87
N PRO A 62 10.75 13.15 -6.73
CA PRO A 62 10.05 14.30 -6.14
C PRO A 62 8.75 14.69 -6.84
N ASP A 63 8.67 14.46 -8.15
CA ASP A 63 7.51 14.79 -8.97
C ASP A 63 6.40 13.72 -8.92
N ILE A 64 6.60 12.62 -8.20
CA ILE A 64 5.59 11.57 -8.09
C ILE A 64 4.42 12.00 -7.19
N ASP A 65 3.23 11.60 -7.59
CA ASP A 65 2.02 11.69 -6.79
C ASP A 65 1.19 10.40 -6.96
N THR A 66 0.11 10.31 -6.19
CA THR A 66 -0.75 9.12 -6.17
C THR A 66 -1.42 8.88 -7.52
N ILE A 67 -1.74 9.94 -8.28
CA ILE A 67 -2.37 9.82 -9.60
C ILE A 67 -1.40 9.19 -10.59
N LYS A 68 -0.16 9.67 -10.65
CA LYS A 68 0.90 9.10 -11.51
C LYS A 68 1.17 7.63 -11.19
N VAL A 69 1.12 7.24 -9.91
CA VAL A 69 1.26 5.83 -9.51
C VAL A 69 0.08 5.00 -10.00
N ILE A 70 -1.16 5.49 -9.85
CA ILE A 70 -2.35 4.79 -10.34
C ILE A 70 -2.30 4.63 -11.86
N GLU A 71 -1.93 5.68 -12.58
CA GLU A 71 -1.80 5.66 -14.05
C GLU A 71 -0.75 4.65 -14.49
N ALA A 72 0.44 4.66 -13.87
CA ALA A 72 1.51 3.72 -14.18
C ALA A 72 1.08 2.26 -13.96
N VAL A 73 0.47 1.94 -12.81
CA VAL A 73 -0.03 0.58 -12.52
C VAL A 73 -1.13 0.18 -13.48
N SER A 74 -2.07 1.09 -13.76
CA SER A 74 -3.19 0.83 -14.68
C SER A 74 -2.70 0.57 -16.10
N ASN A 75 -1.76 1.37 -16.59
CA ASN A 75 -1.20 1.23 -17.93
C ASN A 75 -0.40 -0.06 -18.06
N TYR A 76 0.40 -0.40 -17.06
CA TYR A 76 1.13 -1.67 -17.03
C TYR A 76 0.19 -2.87 -17.02
N TYR A 77 -0.88 -2.84 -16.23
CA TYR A 77 -1.87 -3.91 -16.18
C TYR A 77 -2.61 -4.09 -17.52
N LYS A 78 -3.02 -2.98 -18.16
CA LYS A 78 -3.64 -3.00 -19.49
C LYS A 78 -2.74 -3.67 -20.52
N GLN A 79 -1.46 -3.28 -20.54
CA GLN A 79 -0.47 -3.84 -21.45
C GLN A 79 -0.24 -5.32 -21.18
N LEU A 80 -0.11 -5.71 -19.92
CA LEU A 80 0.17 -7.09 -19.51
C LEU A 80 -0.97 -8.05 -19.85
N HIS A 81 -2.22 -7.60 -19.77
CA HIS A 81 -3.41 -8.44 -19.95
C HIS A 81 -4.18 -8.16 -21.25
N GLU A 82 -3.67 -7.27 -22.11
CA GLU A 82 -4.31 -6.88 -23.37
C GLU A 82 -5.77 -6.39 -23.20
N VAL A 83 -6.03 -5.68 -22.09
CA VAL A 83 -7.37 -5.19 -21.74
C VAL A 83 -7.50 -3.68 -21.91
N SER A 84 -8.65 -3.24 -22.40
CA SER A 84 -9.03 -1.82 -22.40
C SER A 84 -9.74 -1.46 -21.09
N ILE A 85 -9.05 -0.76 -20.19
CA ILE A 85 -9.65 -0.26 -18.94
C ILE A 85 -9.85 1.25 -19.05
N HIS A 86 -11.10 1.71 -18.86
CA HIS A 86 -11.38 3.13 -18.75
C HIS A 86 -11.21 3.56 -17.28
N THR A 87 -10.17 4.33 -16.99
CA THR A 87 -9.91 4.85 -15.63
C THR A 87 -10.62 6.19 -15.47
N SER A 88 -11.87 6.17 -15.01
CA SER A 88 -12.55 7.37 -14.51
C SER A 88 -12.11 7.61 -13.06
N PHE A 89 -11.35 8.67 -12.82
CA PHE A 89 -11.00 9.06 -11.46
C PHE A 89 -12.23 9.66 -10.79
N LEU A 90 -12.84 8.92 -9.86
CA LEU A 90 -13.73 9.50 -8.87
C LEU A 90 -12.91 10.48 -8.03
N LYS A 91 -12.99 11.77 -8.36
CA LYS A 91 -12.68 12.84 -7.40
C LYS A 91 -13.64 12.63 -6.23
N ARG A 92 -13.15 12.00 -5.16
CA ARG A 92 -13.81 12.06 -3.86
C ARG A 92 -13.67 13.46 -3.29
#